data_AF-A0A6G3XKJ3-F1
#
_entry.id   AF-A0A6G3XKJ3-F1
#
_cell.length_a   1.000
_cell.length_b   1.000
_cell.length_c   1.000
_cell.angle_alpha   90.00
_cell.angle_beta   90.00
_cell.angle_gamma   90.00
#
_symmetry.space_group_name_H-M   'P 1'
#
loop_
_entity.id
_entity.type
_entity.pdbx_description
1 polymer ?
#
loop_
_entity_poly.entity_id
_entity_poly.type
_entity_poly.pdbx_seq_one_letter_code
_entity_poly.pdbx_strand_id
1 'polypeptide(L)'
;WHPTSSIRTVHRPGARVMLKLSLGVRITNSRRENLRKELHRGVEVHRLLSTGLAERWQREHPGFDIVRDPAWLAVDDPEGTPVTGLDVMLRHNPFGPGDDAACIAGLTAQRPRPGRSGMSSRLAEVVS
;
A
#
# COMPACT_ATOMS: atom_id res chain seq x y z
N TRP A 1 13.61 1.72 -4.67
CA TRP A 1 12.21 2.07 -4.35
C TRP A 1 11.42 2.05 -5.65
N HIS A 2 10.28 1.38 -5.67
CA HIS A 2 9.45 1.14 -6.85
C HIS A 2 8.02 1.60 -6.55
N PRO A 3 7.42 2.47 -7.37
CA PRO A 3 6.03 2.88 -7.18
C PRO A 3 5.08 1.69 -7.37
N THR A 4 4.06 1.59 -6.51
CA THR A 4 2.97 0.63 -6.67
C THR A 4 1.87 1.20 -7.57
N SER A 5 0.77 0.47 -7.76
CA SER A 5 -0.38 0.92 -8.57
C SER A 5 -1.00 2.24 -8.11
N SER A 6 -0.80 2.62 -6.84
CA SER A 6 -1.23 3.91 -6.31
C SER A 6 -0.34 5.09 -6.71
N ILE A 7 0.79 4.82 -7.37
CA ILE A 7 1.90 5.72 -7.70
C ILE A 7 2.63 6.28 -6.47
N ARG A 8 1.89 6.77 -5.48
CA ARG A 8 2.42 7.44 -4.28
C ARG A 8 2.90 6.52 -3.17
N THR A 9 2.56 5.22 -3.24
CA THR A 9 3.15 4.22 -2.34
C THR A 9 4.35 3.59 -3.02
N VAL A 10 5.50 3.59 -2.36
CA VAL A 10 6.73 3.01 -2.88
C VAL A 10 7.14 1.79 -2.06
N HIS A 11 7.51 0.72 -2.76
CA HIS A 11 8.01 -0.54 -2.20
C HIS A 11 9.52 -0.66 -2.46
N ARG A 12 10.25 -1.28 -1.53
CA ARG A 12 11.65 -1.69 -1.74
C ARG A 12 11.80 -3.12 -1.24
N PRO A 13 12.17 -4.08 -2.11
CA PRO A 13 12.48 -5.45 -1.68
C PRO A 13 13.48 -5.46 -0.52
N GLY A 14 13.22 -6.28 0.49
CA GLY A 14 14.04 -6.39 1.71
C GLY A 14 13.87 -5.26 2.73
N ALA A 15 13.13 -4.19 2.42
CA ALA A 15 12.79 -3.18 3.41
C ALA A 15 11.61 -3.64 4.28
N ARG A 16 11.66 -3.34 5.58
CA ARG A 16 10.58 -3.65 6.54
C ARG A 16 9.33 -2.79 6.35
N VAL A 17 9.45 -1.68 5.62
CA VAL A 17 8.37 -0.73 5.40
C VAL A 17 8.27 -0.31 3.93
N MET A 18 7.03 -0.06 3.51
CA MET A 18 6.68 0.73 2.34
C MET A 18 6.37 2.17 2.79
N LEU A 19 6.56 3.14 1.90
CA LEU A 19 6.25 4.55 2.18
C LEU A 19 5.07 4.98 1.33
N LYS A 20 4.00 5.50 1.95
CA LYS A 20 2.87 6.12 1.25
C LYS A 20 2.96 7.63 1.38
N LEU A 21 3.47 8.24 0.32
CA LEU A 21 3.84 9.65 0.25
C LEU A 21 2.62 10.51 -0.08
N SER A 22 2.68 11.77 0.34
CA SER A 22 1.83 12.81 -0.24
C SER A 22 2.34 13.17 -1.63
N LEU A 23 1.41 13.30 -2.59
CA LEU A 23 1.71 13.64 -3.96
C LEU A 23 0.66 14.65 -4.46
N GLY A 24 1.09 15.85 -4.80
CA GLY A 24 0.24 16.97 -5.26
C GLY A 24 -0.41 16.80 -6.64
N VAL A 25 -0.72 15.56 -7.03
CA VAL A 25 -1.28 15.20 -8.34
C VAL A 25 -2.66 14.58 -8.15
N ARG A 26 -3.58 14.84 -9.08
CA ARG A 26 -4.87 14.15 -9.16
C ARG A 26 -4.70 12.84 -9.90
N ILE A 27 -5.05 11.73 -9.25
CA ILE A 27 -5.08 10.41 -9.89
C ILE A 27 -6.51 9.90 -9.77
N THR A 28 -7.14 9.59 -10.91
CA THR A 28 -8.58 9.36 -11.02
C THR A 28 -9.37 10.58 -10.54
N ASN A 29 -10.17 10.45 -9.47
CA ASN A 29 -11.04 11.51 -8.96
C ASN A 29 -10.49 12.24 -7.72
N SER A 30 -9.27 11.92 -7.24
CA SER A 30 -8.77 12.41 -5.95
C SER A 30 -7.36 12.99 -6.07
N ARG A 31 -7.11 14.13 -5.38
CA ARG A 31 -5.73 14.63 -5.15
C ARG A 31 -5.03 13.66 -4.21
N ARG A 32 -3.78 13.32 -4.52
CA ARG A 32 -3.06 12.26 -3.82
C ARG A 32 -2.21 12.76 -2.67
N GLU A 33 -2.71 13.71 -1.90
CA GLU A 33 -2.12 14.10 -0.61
C GLU A 33 -2.64 13.21 0.52
N ASN A 34 -1.86 13.10 1.60
CA ASN A 34 -2.33 12.51 2.85
C ASN A 34 -2.95 13.62 3.70
N LEU A 35 -4.07 13.33 4.35
CA LEU A 35 -4.64 14.22 5.36
C LEU A 35 -4.21 13.76 6.76
N ARG A 36 -3.89 14.67 7.67
CA ARG A 36 -3.46 14.33 9.03
C ARG A 36 -4.44 13.39 9.75
N LYS A 37 -5.75 13.62 9.59
CA LYS A 37 -6.81 12.72 10.09
C LYS A 37 -6.76 11.30 9.53
N GLU A 38 -6.32 11.11 8.29
CA GLU A 38 -6.16 9.79 7.68
C GLU A 38 -4.92 9.08 8.21
N LEU A 39 -3.86 9.84 8.54
CA LEU A 39 -2.67 9.29 9.16
C LEU A 39 -2.97 8.75 10.57
N HIS A 40 -3.70 9.52 11.38
CA HIS A 40 -4.16 9.06 12.70
C HIS A 40 -5.02 7.79 12.59
N ARG A 41 -5.91 7.72 11.60
CA ARG A 41 -6.74 6.51 11.38
C ARG A 41 -5.90 5.27 11.07
N GLY A 42 -4.82 5.39 10.30
CA GLY A 42 -3.93 4.26 10.02
C GLY A 42 -3.34 3.67 11.29
N VAL A 43 -2.82 4.54 12.18
CA VAL A 43 -2.26 4.13 13.48
C VAL A 43 -3.34 3.57 14.40
N GLU A 44 -4.53 4.15 14.41
CA GLU A 44 -5.63 3.65 15.23
C GLU A 44 -6.08 2.25 14.81
N VAL A 45 -6.20 1.99 13.51
CA VAL A 45 -6.47 0.64 13.00
C VAL A 45 -5.34 -0.32 13.39
N HIS A 46 -4.08 0.10 13.28
CA HIS A 46 -2.95 -0.72 13.73
C HIS A 46 -3.05 -1.07 15.23
N ARG A 47 -3.37 -0.10 16.10
CA ARG A 47 -3.57 -0.33 17.54
C ARG A 47 -4.73 -1.29 17.81
N LEU A 48 -5.88 -1.07 17.18
CA LEU A 48 -7.04 -1.96 17.29
C LEU A 48 -6.68 -3.40 16.93
N LEU A 49 -5.98 -3.60 15.82
CA LEU A 49 -5.53 -4.93 15.39
C LEU A 49 -4.57 -5.57 16.40
N SER A 50 -3.74 -4.77 17.07
CA SER A 50 -2.76 -5.20 18.07
C SER A 50 -3.39 -5.59 19.43
N THR A 51 -4.70 -5.41 19.62
CA THR A 51 -5.42 -5.85 20.84
C THR A 51 -5.68 -7.37 20.91
N GLY A 52 -5.06 -8.15 20.03
CA GLY A 52 -5.37 -9.57 19.80
C GLY A 52 -6.51 -9.80 18.81
N LEU A 53 -7.16 -8.73 18.29
CA LEU A 53 -8.13 -8.87 17.19
C LEU A 53 -7.49 -9.52 15.96
N ALA A 54 -6.26 -9.14 15.62
CA ALA A 54 -5.54 -9.73 14.50
C ALA A 54 -5.14 -11.19 14.72
N GLU A 55 -5.04 -11.67 15.96
CA GLU A 55 -4.80 -13.08 16.23
C GLU A 55 -6.09 -13.89 16.08
N ARG A 56 -7.21 -13.34 16.58
CA ARG A 56 -8.52 -14.00 16.51
C ARG A 56 -8.92 -14.33 15.08
N TRP A 57 -8.89 -13.36 14.17
CA TRP A 57 -9.33 -13.61 12.79
C TRP A 57 -8.34 -14.46 11.97
N GLN A 58 -7.08 -14.60 12.38
CA GLN A 58 -6.04 -15.36 11.67
C GLN A 58 -6.19 -16.82 12.01
N ARG A 59 -6.65 -17.13 13.23
CA ARG A 59 -7.11 -18.48 13.58
C ARG A 59 -8.30 -18.90 12.73
N GLU A 60 -9.28 -18.01 12.53
CA GLU A 60 -10.47 -18.31 11.72
C GLU A 60 -10.19 -18.29 10.20
N HIS A 61 -9.25 -17.44 9.76
CA HIS A 61 -8.91 -17.21 8.36
C HIS A 61 -7.38 -17.13 8.16
N PRO A 62 -6.66 -18.27 8.16
CA PRO A 62 -5.19 -18.28 8.10
C PRO A 62 -4.58 -17.65 6.84
N GLY A 63 -5.35 -17.58 5.75
CA GLY A 63 -4.92 -16.96 4.49
C GLY A 63 -5.27 -15.48 4.34
N PHE A 64 -5.87 -14.85 5.36
CA PHE A 64 -6.30 -13.45 5.30
C PHE A 64 -5.51 -12.59 6.26
N ASP A 65 -5.09 -11.42 5.76
CA ASP A 65 -4.38 -10.45 6.58
C ASP A 65 -4.59 -9.00 6.10
N ILE A 66 -4.40 -8.04 7.01
CA ILE A 66 -4.51 -6.61 6.69
C ILE A 66 -3.13 -5.94 6.78
N VAL A 67 -2.69 -5.31 5.69
CA VAL A 67 -1.44 -4.53 5.71
C VAL A 67 -1.59 -3.33 6.65
N ARG A 68 -0.72 -3.23 7.67
CA ARG A 68 -0.80 -2.21 8.72
C ARG A 68 -0.02 -0.95 8.38
N ASP A 69 -0.49 0.14 8.96
CA ASP A 69 0.07 1.48 8.87
C ASP A 69 0.47 1.95 10.29
N PRO A 70 1.55 1.40 10.88
CA PRO A 70 1.86 1.56 12.30
C PRO A 70 2.29 2.96 12.74
N ALA A 71 2.77 3.79 11.81
CA ALA A 71 3.32 5.10 12.13
C ALA A 71 3.28 6.03 10.91
N TRP A 72 3.43 7.33 11.15
CA TRP A 72 3.54 8.34 10.12
C TRP A 72 4.53 9.43 10.54
N LEU A 73 5.02 10.18 9.55
CA LEU A 73 5.89 11.34 9.70
C LEU A 73 5.21 12.52 9.03
N ALA A 74 5.34 13.71 9.63
CA ALA A 74 4.89 14.96 9.03
C ALA A 74 5.71 16.13 9.56
N VAL A 75 5.48 17.30 8.97
CA VAL A 75 6.12 18.55 9.34
C VAL A 75 5.04 19.55 9.70
N ASP A 76 5.27 20.28 10.79
CA ASP A 76 4.52 21.47 11.16
C ASP A 76 5.47 22.68 11.06
N ASP A 77 4.94 23.85 10.73
CA ASP A 77 5.72 25.10 10.71
C ASP A 77 6.07 25.56 12.14
N PRO A 78 6.92 26.61 12.31
CA PRO A 78 7.27 27.12 13.64
C PRO A 78 6.07 27.54 14.51
N GLU A 79 4.95 27.92 13.88
CA GLU A 79 3.69 28.28 14.52
C GLU A 79 2.81 27.06 14.86
N GLY A 80 3.22 25.84 14.47
CA GLY A 80 2.51 24.59 14.72
C GLY A 80 1.45 24.24 13.68
N THR A 81 1.41 24.93 12.55
CA THR A 81 0.47 24.64 11.45
C THR A 81 0.99 23.47 10.60
N PRO A 82 0.16 22.46 10.32
CA PRO A 82 0.54 21.36 9.44
C PRO A 82 1.00 21.80 8.04
N VAL A 83 2.22 21.44 7.66
CA VAL A 83 2.74 21.65 6.30
C VAL A 83 2.23 20.53 5.40
N THR A 84 1.30 20.88 4.51
CA THR A 84 0.73 19.92 3.57
C THR A 84 1.74 19.43 2.53
N GLY A 85 1.57 18.20 2.04
CA GLY A 85 2.42 17.64 0.99
C GLY A 85 3.70 16.94 1.48
N LEU A 86 4.07 17.09 2.76
CA LEU A 86 5.24 16.41 3.36
C LEU A 86 4.85 15.19 4.22
N ASP A 87 3.56 15.00 4.46
CA ASP A 87 3.03 13.89 5.25
C ASP A 87 3.31 12.52 4.59
N VAL A 88 3.92 11.60 5.34
CA VAL A 88 4.27 10.24 4.92
C VAL A 88 3.72 9.21 5.88
N MET A 89 3.00 8.21 5.36
CA MET A 89 2.62 7.03 6.12
C MET A 89 3.68 5.93 5.99
N LEU A 90 4.08 5.33 7.11
CA LEU A 90 4.93 4.14 7.17
C LEU A 90 4.03 2.91 7.20
N ARG A 91 4.12 2.11 6.15
CA ARG A 91 3.31 0.90 5.96
C ARG A 91 4.18 -0.34 6.17
N HIS A 92 3.71 -1.32 6.92
CA HIS A 92 4.39 -2.60 7.05
C HIS A 92 4.57 -3.27 5.67
N ASN A 93 5.76 -3.80 5.37
CA ASN A 93 5.99 -4.60 4.18
C ASN A 93 5.94 -6.09 4.52
N PRO A 94 4.85 -6.81 4.20
CA PRO A 94 4.73 -8.23 4.55
C PRO A 94 5.44 -9.16 3.56
N PHE A 95 5.97 -8.65 2.45
CA PHE A 95 6.44 -9.48 1.34
C PHE A 95 7.91 -9.86 1.47
N GLY A 96 8.19 -11.16 1.51
CA GLY A 96 9.51 -11.75 1.49
C GLY A 96 10.07 -11.93 0.06
N PRO A 97 11.38 -12.24 -0.09
CA PRO A 97 12.03 -12.42 -1.39
C PRO A 97 11.44 -13.52 -2.29
N GLY A 98 10.76 -14.52 -1.71
CA GLY A 98 10.14 -15.62 -2.45
C GLY A 98 8.64 -15.48 -2.66
N ASP A 99 8.03 -14.40 -2.18
CA ASP A 99 6.58 -14.23 -2.26
C ASP A 99 6.14 -13.79 -3.65
N ASP A 100 5.17 -14.51 -4.21
CA ASP A 100 4.52 -14.14 -5.46
C ASP A 100 3.23 -13.34 -5.21
N ALA A 101 3.39 -12.19 -4.54
CA ALA A 101 2.27 -11.31 -4.24
C ALA A 101 1.90 -10.42 -5.44
N ALA A 102 0.63 -10.44 -5.84
CA ALA A 102 0.12 -9.59 -6.91
C ALA A 102 -1.09 -8.76 -6.47
N CYS A 103 -1.14 -7.50 -6.88
CA CYS A 103 -2.38 -6.73 -6.83
C CYS A 103 -3.38 -7.34 -7.82
N ILE A 104 -4.60 -7.63 -7.38
CA ILE A 104 -5.65 -8.26 -8.21
C ILE A 104 -5.86 -7.50 -9.52
N ALA A 105 -5.97 -6.17 -9.47
CA ALA A 105 -6.11 -5.35 -10.68
C ALA A 105 -4.92 -5.51 -11.64
N GLY A 106 -3.71 -5.68 -11.10
CA GLY A 106 -2.52 -5.94 -11.90
C GLY A 106 -2.49 -7.35 -12.49
N LEU A 107 -2.97 -8.34 -11.72
CA LEU A 107 -3.04 -9.75 -12.10
C LEU A 107 -4.04 -9.99 -13.24
N THR A 108 -5.18 -9.29 -13.22
CA THR A 108 -6.26 -9.42 -14.20
C THR A 108 -6.16 -8.46 -15.38
N ALA A 109 -5.32 -7.41 -15.30
CA ALA A 109 -5.16 -6.44 -16.37
C ALA A 109 -4.72 -7.10 -17.69
N GLN A 110 -5.44 -6.80 -18.75
CA GLN A 110 -5.05 -7.14 -20.13
C GLN A 110 -3.84 -6.32 -20.53
N ARG A 111 -2.76 -6.99 -20.95
CA ARG A 111 -1.51 -6.34 -21.35
C ARG A 111 -0.98 -6.94 -22.64
N PRO A 112 -0.37 -6.14 -23.52
CA PRO A 112 0.39 -6.69 -24.64
C PRO A 112 1.55 -7.54 -24.09
N ARG A 113 1.80 -8.70 -24.72
CA ARG A 113 2.94 -9.56 -24.41
C ARG A 113 3.92 -9.55 -25.57
N PRO A 114 5.23 -9.40 -25.30
CA PRO A 114 6.25 -9.57 -26.33
C PRO A 114 6.05 -10.92 -27.04
N GLY A 115 5.97 -10.90 -28.38
CA GLY A 115 5.81 -12.11 -29.19
C GLY A 115 4.40 -12.69 -29.30
N ARG A 116 3.34 -11.99 -28.84
CA ARG A 116 1.94 -12.43 -29.03
C ARG A 116 1.10 -11.40 -29.75
N SER A 117 0.29 -11.83 -30.73
CA SER A 117 -0.72 -11.02 -31.40
C SER A 117 -1.99 -10.96 -30.55
N GLY A 118 -1.94 -10.29 -29.40
CA GLY A 118 -3.09 -10.16 -28.51
C GLY A 118 -2.73 -9.65 -27.13
N MET A 119 -3.76 -9.25 -26.37
CA MET A 119 -3.61 -8.98 -24.95
C MET A 119 -3.88 -10.27 -24.15
N SER A 120 -3.11 -10.46 -23.09
CA SER A 120 -3.36 -11.50 -22.10
C SER A 120 -3.15 -10.92 -20.71
N SER A 121 -3.87 -11.44 -19.72
CA SER A 121 -3.58 -11.16 -18.32
C SER A 121 -2.59 -12.19 -17.78
N ARG A 122 -1.93 -11.83 -16.67
CA ARG A 122 -1.10 -12.80 -15.95
C ARG A 122 -1.96 -13.93 -15.37
N LEU A 123 -3.18 -13.63 -14.93
CA LEU A 123 -4.11 -14.66 -14.45
C LEU A 123 -4.37 -15.72 -15.51
N ALA A 124 -4.67 -15.30 -16.74
CA ALA A 124 -4.95 -16.22 -17.84
C ALA A 124 -3.77 -17.17 -18.11
N GLU A 125 -2.54 -16.69 -17.97
CA GLU A 125 -1.33 -17.50 -18.16
C GLU A 125 -1.09 -18.51 -17.03
N VAL A 126 -1.50 -18.20 -15.80
CA VAL A 126 -1.29 -19.07 -14.64
C VAL A 126 -2.33 -20.20 -14.58
N VAL A 127 -3.53 -19.98 -15.11
CA VAL A 127 -4.64 -20.95 -15.07
C VAL A 127 -4.82 -21.76 -16.35
N SER A 128 -4.05 -21.46 -17.40
CA SER A 128 -4.02 -22.24 -18.64
C SER A 128 -3.05 -23.41 -18.52
#